data_AF-A0A6V7M8Z7-F1
#
_entry.id   AF-A0A6V7M8Z7-F1
#
_cell.length_a   1.000
_cell.length_b   1.000
_cell.length_c   1.000
_cell.angle_alpha   90.00
_cell.angle_beta   90.00
_cell.angle_gamma   90.00
#
_symmetry.space_group_name_H-M   'P 1'
#
loop_
_entity.id
_entity.type
_entity.pdbx_description
1 polymer ?
#
loop_
_entity_poly.entity_id
_entity_poly.type
_entity_poly.pdbx_seq_one_letter_code
_entity_poly.pdbx_strand_id
1 'polypeptide(L)'
;DVKGCIDDYLDRLSCVTEWAGFTEIRAMAQLYKCQFIMFDAKQRSIYPATDGDSEKKINLCQINQNVYEGVFQKELIATAAFCQ
;
A
#
# COMPACT_ATOMS: atom_id res chain seq x y z
N ASP A 1 6.52 -13.02 -5.24
CA ASP A 1 6.05 -14.26 -5.89
C ASP A 1 5.20 -15.07 -4.97
N VAL A 2 4.00 -15.41 -5.44
CA VAL A 2 3.10 -16.33 -4.76
C VAL A 2 3.74 -17.72 -4.80
N LYS A 3 3.94 -18.33 -3.62
CA LYS A 3 4.44 -19.70 -3.52
C LYS A 3 3.25 -20.66 -3.44
N GLY A 4 3.23 -21.68 -4.29
CA GLY A 4 2.20 -22.71 -4.31
C GLY A 4 1.05 -22.40 -5.27
N CYS A 5 -0.07 -23.11 -5.09
CA CYS A 5 -1.28 -22.88 -5.87
C CYS A 5 -1.85 -21.48 -5.56
N ILE A 6 -2.41 -20.83 -6.59
CA ILE A 6 -3.03 -19.52 -6.43
C ILE A 6 -4.28 -19.59 -5.53
N ASP A 7 -5.06 -20.67 -5.63
CA ASP A 7 -6.29 -20.83 -4.85
C ASP A 7 -5.96 -20.95 -3.34
N ASP A 8 -4.98 -21.78 -2.98
CA ASP A 8 -4.51 -21.89 -1.58
C ASP A 8 -3.94 -20.57 -1.05
N TYR A 9 -3.35 -19.77 -1.92
CA TYR A 9 -2.84 -18.45 -1.56
C TYR A 9 -4.00 -17.47 -1.29
N LEU A 10 -5.02 -17.45 -2.15
CA LEU A 10 -6.20 -16.61 -1.99
C LEU A 10 -7.02 -17.03 -0.76
N ASP A 11 -7.14 -18.33 -0.50
CA ASP A 11 -7.80 -18.87 0.68
C ASP A 11 -7.12 -18.39 1.97
N ARG A 12 -5.77 -18.36 2.02
CA ARG A 12 -5.04 -17.77 3.15
C ARG A 12 -5.25 -16.27 3.26
N LEU A 13 -5.17 -15.55 2.14
CA LEU A 13 -5.34 -14.10 2.10
C LEU A 13 -6.75 -13.66 2.51
N SER A 14 -7.74 -14.54 2.39
CA SER A 14 -9.11 -14.30 2.87
C SER A 14 -9.19 -14.17 4.41
N CYS A 15 -8.19 -14.67 5.14
CA CYS A 15 -8.10 -14.54 6.59
C CYS A 15 -7.66 -13.12 6.96
N VAL A 16 -8.48 -12.43 7.76
CA VAL A 16 -8.23 -11.03 8.16
C VAL A 16 -6.95 -10.82 8.98
N THR A 17 -6.38 -11.89 9.52
CA THR A 17 -5.11 -11.84 10.28
C THR A 17 -3.89 -12.19 9.43
N GLU A 18 -4.08 -12.62 8.17
CA GLU A 18 -2.97 -12.88 7.26
C GLU A 18 -2.32 -11.57 6.83
N TRP A 19 -0.99 -11.54 6.82
CA TRP A 19 -0.24 -10.35 6.43
C TRP A 19 -0.13 -10.26 4.91
N ALA A 20 -0.58 -9.13 4.36
CA ALA A 20 -0.28 -8.73 2.99
C ALA A 20 1.07 -7.98 2.92
N GLY A 21 1.63 -7.90 1.72
CA GLY A 21 2.86 -7.17 1.44
C GLY A 21 2.93 -6.68 -0.01
N PHE A 22 4.16 -6.60 -0.54
CA PHE A 22 4.41 -5.99 -1.85
C PHE A 22 3.69 -6.68 -3.03
N THR A 23 3.44 -7.98 -2.95
CA THR A 23 2.71 -8.69 -4.02
C THR A 23 1.27 -8.16 -4.11
N GLU A 24 0.61 -7.97 -2.97
CA GLU A 24 -0.78 -7.50 -2.89
C GLU A 24 -0.84 -6.01 -3.23
N ILE A 25 0.13 -5.22 -2.77
CA ILE A 25 0.26 -3.80 -3.13
C ILE A 25 0.34 -3.64 -4.66
N ARG A 26 1.15 -4.47 -5.34
CA ARG A 26 1.26 -4.46 -6.81
C ARG A 26 -0.02 -4.91 -7.50
N ALA A 27 -0.67 -5.97 -7.00
CA ALA A 27 -1.95 -6.43 -7.54
C ALA A 27 -3.02 -5.33 -7.42
N MET A 28 -3.10 -4.67 -6.27
CA MET A 28 -4.03 -3.56 -6.02
C MET A 28 -3.75 -2.35 -6.92
N ALA A 29 -2.49 -1.99 -7.12
CA ALA A 29 -2.10 -0.93 -8.05
C ALA A 29 -2.62 -1.18 -9.47
N GLN A 30 -2.46 -2.41 -9.96
CA GLN A 30 -2.91 -2.81 -11.29
C GLN A 30 -4.44 -2.88 -11.39
N LEU A 31 -5.12 -3.39 -10.35
CA LEU A 31 -6.56 -3.54 -10.29
C LEU A 31 -7.28 -2.18 -10.23
N TYR A 32 -6.78 -1.27 -9.40
CA TYR A 32 -7.41 0.04 -9.15
C TYR A 32 -6.79 1.19 -9.95
N LYS A 33 -5.83 0.90 -10.84
CA LYS A 33 -5.12 1.89 -11.66
C LYS A 33 -4.61 3.04 -10.81
N CYS A 34 -3.81 2.71 -9.80
CA CYS A 34 -3.20 3.67 -8.89
C CYS A 34 -1.71 3.38 -8.68
N GLN A 35 -0.93 4.40 -8.34
CA GLN A 35 0.46 4.26 -7.96
C GLN A 35 0.60 4.30 -6.43
N PHE A 36 1.33 3.34 -5.85
CA PHE A 36 1.68 3.39 -4.44
C PHE A 36 3.03 4.07 -4.24
N ILE A 37 3.08 5.04 -3.34
CA ILE A 37 4.30 5.71 -2.88
C ILE A 37 4.58 5.22 -1.45
N MET A 38 5.78 4.69 -1.22
CA MET A 38 6.20 4.19 0.09
C MET A 38 7.09 5.19 0.79
N PHE A 39 6.77 5.48 2.05
CA PHE A 39 7.67 6.09 3.02
C PHE A 39 8.21 4.99 3.93
N ASP A 40 9.51 4.72 3.87
CA ASP A 40 10.17 3.79 4.80
C ASP A 40 10.57 4.56 6.06
N ALA A 41 9.90 4.30 7.19
CA ALA A 41 10.16 5.01 8.43
C ALA A 41 11.56 4.74 8.99
N LYS A 42 12.10 3.54 8.75
CA LYS A 42 13.41 3.13 9.24
C LYS A 42 14.53 3.77 8.43
N GLN A 43 14.40 3.81 7.11
CA GLN A 43 15.38 4.41 6.21
C GLN A 43 15.17 5.91 6.02
N ARG A 44 14.02 6.44 6.43
CA ARG A 44 13.59 7.83 6.20
C ARG A 44 13.66 8.20 4.71
N SER A 45 13.23 7.28 3.85
CA SER A 45 13.27 7.41 2.41
C SER A 45 11.86 7.32 1.81
N ILE A 46 11.69 7.91 0.63
CA ILE A 46 10.45 7.86 -0.14
C ILE A 46 10.76 7.26 -1.50
N TYR A 47 9.99 6.27 -1.93
CA TYR A 47 10.16 5.64 -3.24
C TYR A 47 8.82 5.13 -3.80
N PRO A 48 8.68 5.03 -5.13
CA PRO A 48 7.53 4.36 -5.73
C PRO A 48 7.57 2.85 -5.40
N ALA A 49 6.52 2.33 -4.76
CA ALA A 49 6.40 0.91 -4.42
C ALA A 49 5.94 0.07 -5.63
N THR A 50 5.34 0.73 -6.61
CA THR A 50 4.76 0.11 -7.80
C THR A 50 5.15 0.92 -9.04
N ASP A 51 5.36 0.21 -10.13
CA ASP A 51 5.66 0.81 -11.42
C ASP A 51 4.42 1.53 -12.00
N GLY A 52 4.66 2.52 -12.85
CA GLY A 52 3.62 3.28 -13.55
C GLY A 52 3.63 4.78 -13.23
N ASP A 53 2.74 5.51 -13.90
CA ASP A 53 2.63 6.97 -13.89
C ASP A 53 1.20 7.45 -13.56
N SER A 54 0.40 6.57 -12.95
CA SER A 54 -0.96 6.89 -12.55
C SER A 54 -1.04 8.17 -11.71
N GLU A 55 -1.92 9.09 -12.11
CA GLU A 55 -2.22 10.31 -11.36
C GLU A 55 -2.81 10.02 -9.98
N LYS A 56 -3.58 8.94 -9.86
CA LYS A 56 -4.11 8.47 -8.57
C LYS A 56 -2.98 7.86 -7.74
N LYS A 57 -2.59 8.54 -6.68
CA LYS A 57 -1.53 8.11 -5.76
C LYS A 57 -2.09 7.70 -4.40
N ILE A 58 -1.57 6.60 -3.88
CA ILE A 58 -1.82 6.12 -2.51
C ILE A 58 -0.48 6.16 -1.78
N ASN A 59 -0.39 6.90 -0.67
CA ASN A 59 0.85 6.94 0.11
C ASN A 59 0.73 6.00 1.32
N LEU A 60 1.74 5.17 1.50
CA LEU A 60 1.87 4.27 2.65
C LEU A 60 3.15 4.60 3.42
N CYS A 61 3.11 4.42 4.73
CA CYS A 61 4.27 4.42 5.61
C CYS A 61 4.54 2.98 6.06
N GLN A 62 5.71 2.43 5.74
CA GLN A 62 6.17 1.17 6.29
C GLN A 62 6.87 1.44 7.64
N ILE A 63 6.21 1.05 8.72
CA ILE A 63 6.72 1.23 10.08
C ILE A 63 7.67 0.07 10.44
N ASN A 64 7.25 -1.15 10.13
CA ASN A 64 7.98 -2.40 10.32
C ASN A 64 7.79 -3.31 9.09
N GLN A 65 8.43 -4.49 9.05
CA GLN A 65 8.36 -5.40 7.89
C GLN A 65 6.94 -5.65 7.37
N ASN A 66 5.96 -5.81 8.26
CA ASN A 66 4.57 -6.12 7.88
C ASN A 66 3.55 -5.03 8.27
N VAL A 67 4.00 -3.92 8.87
CA VAL A 67 3.08 -2.87 9.35
C VAL A 67 3.13 -1.68 8.41
N TYR A 68 2.00 -1.43 7.76
CA TYR A 68 1.80 -0.31 6.84
C TYR A 68 0.68 0.57 7.37
N GLU A 69 0.87 1.89 7.32
CA GLU A 69 -0.16 2.88 7.63
C GLU A 69 -0.42 3.77 6.42
N GLY A 70 -1.68 4.16 6.21
CA GLY A 70 -2.03 5.18 5.22
C GLY A 70 -1.54 6.55 5.67
N VAL A 71 -0.83 7.26 4.80
CA VAL A 71 -0.35 8.62 5.09
C VAL A 71 -0.84 9.60 4.04
N PHE A 72 -1.00 10.84 4.45
CA PHE A 72 -1.49 11.91 3.58
C PHE A 72 -0.48 13.05 3.56
N GLN A 73 -0.41 13.71 2.40
CA GLN A 73 0.32 14.96 2.30
C GLN A 73 -0.30 15.99 3.25
N LYS A 74 0.55 16.84 3.86
CA LYS A 74 0.10 17.83 4.84
C LYS A 74 -0.92 18.79 4.23
N GLU A 75 -0.76 19.11 2.96
CA GLU A 75 -1.63 19.98 2.18
C GLU A 75 -3.05 19.42 2.07
N LEU A 76 -3.18 18.09 1.94
CA LEU A 76 -4.50 17.44 1.92
C LEU A 76 -5.18 17.58 3.28
N ILE A 77 -4.44 17.36 4.38
CA ILE A 77 -4.99 17.52 5.73
C ILE A 77 -5.42 18.97 5.97
N ALA A 78 -4.65 19.94 5.48
CA ALA A 78 -4.96 21.37 5.63
C ALA A 78 -6.22 21.81 4.86
N THR A 79 -6.62 21.08 3.81
CA THR A 79 -7.73 21.44 2.92
C THR A 79 -8.92 20.48 3.00
N ALA A 80 -8.79 19.39 3.76
CA ALA A 80 -9.87 18.44 3.97
C ALA A 80 -11.04 19.09 4.72
N ALA A 81 -12.26 18.71 4.35
CA ALA A 81 -13.44 19.05 5.13
C ALA A 81 -13.41 18.27 6.46
N PHE A 82 -13.60 18.96 7.58
CA PHE A 82 -13.70 18.35 8.91
C PHE A 82 -15.16 18.29 9.34
N CYS A 83 -15.60 17.14 9.86
CA CYS A 83 -16.91 17.02 10.50
C CYS A 83 -16.84 17.63 11.92
N GLN A 84 -17.90 18.36 12.30
CA GLN A 84 -18.09 18.90 13.65
C GLN A 84 -18.68 17.85 14.59
#